data_AF-A0A645HJ55-F1
#
_entry.id   AF-A0A645HJ55-F1
#
_cell.length_a   1.000
_cell.length_b   1.000
_cell.length_c   1.000
_cell.angle_alpha   90.00
_cell.angle_beta   90.00
_cell.angle_gamma   90.00
#
_symmetry.space_group_name_H-M   'P 1'
#
loop_
_entity.id
_entity.type
_entity.pdbx_description
1 polymer ?
#
loop_
_entity_poly.entity_id
_entity_poly.type
_entity_poly.pdbx_seq_one_letter_code
_entity_poly.pdbx_strand_id
1 'polypeptide(L)'
;MSTKTPECWASDPNARAVRIEVSAEQSLLLPFDQFAFAELKCEGKEQRLRLVFATHEVTLRGHSLRRIETTMQRMELGLLSVLAGNQRSLVTDGQPAISEIVVKEVAANDTQPEREKA
;
A
#
# COMPACT_ATOMS: atom_id res chain seq x y z
N MET A 1 -26.42 11.16 -5.79
CA MET A 1 -25.83 10.30 -4.72
C MET A 1 -24.99 9.24 -5.42
N SER A 2 -23.66 9.32 -5.30
CA SER A 2 -22.73 8.53 -6.12
C SER A 2 -22.55 7.13 -5.52
N THR A 3 -23.09 6.10 -6.19
CA THR A 3 -22.98 4.68 -5.83
C THR A 3 -21.68 4.07 -6.38
N LYS A 4 -20.53 4.73 -6.17
CA LYS A 4 -19.25 4.11 -6.49
C LYS A 4 -18.87 3.22 -5.33
N THR A 5 -18.89 1.91 -5.55
CA THR A 5 -18.21 0.93 -4.70
C THR A 5 -16.82 1.51 -4.41
N PRO A 6 -16.44 1.72 -3.14
CA PRO A 6 -15.17 2.37 -2.87
C PRO A 6 -14.07 1.43 -3.34
N GLU A 7 -13.39 1.88 -4.37
CA GLU A 7 -12.22 1.22 -4.91
C GLU A 7 -11.11 1.45 -3.89
N CYS A 8 -10.57 0.36 -3.33
CA CYS A 8 -9.47 0.40 -2.36
C CYS A 8 -8.14 0.87 -2.98
N TRP A 9 -8.12 1.13 -4.28
CA TRP A 9 -7.02 1.73 -5.00
C TRP A 9 -7.52 2.36 -6.30
N ALA A 10 -6.76 3.30 -6.85
CA ALA A 10 -7.01 3.86 -8.18
C ALA A 10 -5.71 4.00 -8.94
N SER A 11 -5.76 3.71 -10.25
CA SER A 11 -4.67 4.03 -11.16
C SER A 11 -4.89 5.38 -11.84
N ASP A 12 -3.86 6.21 -11.92
CA ASP A 12 -3.83 7.44 -12.70
C ASP A 12 -2.48 7.52 -13.46
N PRO A 13 -2.49 7.44 -14.80
CA PRO A 13 -1.28 7.54 -15.63
C PRO A 13 -0.51 8.86 -15.49
N ASN A 14 -1.17 9.91 -14.99
CA ASN A 14 -0.56 11.21 -14.77
C ASN A 14 -0.17 11.45 -13.31
N ALA A 15 -0.37 10.45 -12.43
CA ALA A 15 0.04 10.57 -11.04
C ALA A 15 1.56 10.77 -10.95
N ARG A 16 1.96 11.72 -10.10
CA ARG A 16 3.37 11.95 -9.74
C ARG A 16 3.71 11.45 -8.33
N ALA A 17 2.68 11.07 -7.59
CA ALA A 17 2.76 10.60 -6.22
C ALA A 17 1.59 9.66 -5.97
N VAL A 18 1.77 8.71 -5.05
CA VAL A 18 0.69 7.87 -4.53
C VAL A 18 0.07 8.54 -3.30
N ARG A 19 -1.25 8.67 -3.29
CA ARG A 19 -2.01 9.08 -2.11
C ARG A 19 -2.41 7.84 -1.32
N ILE A 20 -2.08 7.81 -0.03
CA ILE A 20 -2.33 6.69 0.86
C ILE A 20 -3.25 7.16 1.97
N GLU A 21 -4.47 6.66 1.97
CA GLU A 21 -5.48 6.95 2.99
C GLU A 21 -5.40 5.87 4.08
N VAL A 22 -4.82 6.25 5.23
CA VAL A 22 -4.67 5.39 6.39
C VAL A 22 -5.96 5.38 7.22
N SER A 23 -6.63 6.53 7.32
CA SER A 23 -7.94 6.69 7.96
C SER A 23 -8.76 7.80 7.29
N ALA A 24 -10.01 7.98 7.69
CA ALA A 24 -10.88 9.04 7.15
C ALA A 24 -10.32 10.46 7.39
N GLU A 25 -9.45 10.62 8.39
CA GLU A 25 -8.86 11.91 8.79
C GLU A 25 -7.36 11.99 8.49
N GLN A 26 -6.74 10.90 8.03
CA GLN A 26 -5.31 10.81 7.78
C GLN A 26 -5.01 10.24 6.40
N SER A 27 -4.39 11.08 5.56
CA SER A 27 -3.84 10.70 4.27
C SER A 27 -2.40 11.16 4.12
N LEU A 28 -1.58 10.35 3.48
CA LEU A 28 -0.19 10.65 3.12
C LEU A 28 -0.07 10.75 1.61
N LEU A 29 0.83 11.62 1.14
CA LEU A 29 1.15 11.74 -0.28
C LEU A 29 2.64 11.44 -0.45
N LEU A 30 2.96 10.32 -1.09
CA LEU A 30 4.33 9.85 -1.29
C LEU A 30 4.74 9.97 -2.76
N PRO A 31 5.74 10.81 -3.08
CA PRO A 31 6.23 10.97 -4.44
C PRO A 31 6.87 9.70 -5.01
N PHE A 32 6.70 9.44 -6.31
CA PHE A 32 7.29 8.26 -6.96
C PHE A 32 8.81 8.33 -7.10
N ASP A 33 9.41 9.52 -7.13
CA ASP A 33 10.86 9.72 -7.15
C ASP A 33 11.55 9.27 -5.86
N GLN A 34 10.78 9.16 -4.76
CA GLN A 34 11.26 8.64 -3.47
C GLN A 34 11.08 7.13 -3.34
N PHE A 35 10.48 6.46 -4.33
CA PHE A 35 10.24 5.02 -4.27
C PHE A 35 11.55 4.25 -4.39
N ALA A 36 11.82 3.38 -3.42
CA ALA A 36 13.00 2.53 -3.40
C ALA A 36 12.70 1.17 -4.01
N PHE A 37 11.74 0.42 -3.44
CA PHE A 37 11.35 -0.89 -3.94
C PHE A 37 9.98 -1.33 -3.43
N ALA A 38 9.42 -2.34 -4.10
CA ALA A 38 8.23 -3.06 -3.66
C ALA A 38 8.59 -4.52 -3.38
N GLU A 39 7.99 -5.11 -2.35
CA GLU A 39 8.09 -6.53 -2.03
C GLU A 39 6.70 -7.11 -1.83
N LEU A 40 6.30 -8.06 -2.69
CA LEU A 40 5.08 -8.83 -2.53
C LEU A 40 5.38 -10.21 -1.93
N LYS A 41 4.77 -10.51 -0.79
CA LYS A 41 4.80 -11.82 -0.13
C LYS A 41 3.40 -12.41 -0.07
N CYS A 42 3.27 -13.69 -0.42
CA CYS A 42 2.03 -14.44 -0.23
C CYS A 42 2.12 -15.22 1.08
N GLU A 43 1.31 -14.88 2.07
CA GLU A 43 1.21 -15.57 3.35
C GLU A 43 -0.10 -16.38 3.39
N GLY A 44 -0.09 -17.55 2.74
CA GLY A 44 -1.26 -18.44 2.68
C GLY A 44 -2.38 -17.84 1.83
N LYS A 45 -3.49 -17.46 2.49
CA LYS A 45 -4.67 -16.86 1.83
C LYS A 45 -4.55 -15.34 1.69
N GLU A 46 -3.69 -14.70 2.48
CA GLU A 46 -3.45 -13.26 2.41
C GLU A 46 -2.16 -12.97 1.65
N GLN A 47 -2.11 -11.79 1.04
CA GLN A 47 -0.92 -11.22 0.44
C GLN A 47 -0.52 -9.99 1.24
N ARG A 48 0.79 -9.76 1.31
CA ARG A 48 1.41 -8.62 1.94
C ARG A 48 2.26 -7.90 0.90
N LEU A 49 1.93 -6.66 0.60
CA LEU A 49 2.70 -5.81 -0.31
C LEU A 49 3.36 -4.70 0.50
N ARG A 50 4.69 -4.68 0.50
CA ARG A 50 5.50 -3.66 1.17
C ARG A 50 6.04 -2.70 0.13
N LEU A 51 5.73 -1.43 0.25
CA LEU A 51 6.24 -0.34 -0.57
C LEU A 51 7.17 0.49 0.30
N VAL A 52 8.44 0.57 -0.08
CA VAL A 52 9.44 1.34 0.65
C VAL A 52 9.73 2.62 -0.13
N PHE A 53 9.52 3.75 0.53
CA PHE A 53 9.92 5.07 0.07
C PHE A 53 11.05 5.59 0.95
N ALA A 54 11.76 6.62 0.48
CA ALA A 54 12.89 7.20 1.19
C ALA A 54 12.54 7.65 2.63
N THR A 55 11.32 8.13 2.84
CA THR A 55 10.86 8.67 4.12
C THR A 55 9.86 7.76 4.84
N HIS A 56 9.18 6.87 4.12
CA HIS A 56 8.07 6.11 4.65
C HIS A 56 8.06 4.69 4.08
N GLU A 57 7.72 3.74 4.94
CA GLU A 57 7.43 2.38 4.58
C GLU A 57 5.94 2.11 4.73
N VAL A 58 5.34 1.61 3.66
CA VAL A 58 3.90 1.34 3.58
C VAL A 58 3.73 -0.16 3.42
N THR A 59 3.04 -0.79 4.35
CA THR A 59 2.68 -2.21 4.28
C THR A 59 1.19 -2.34 4.06
N LEU A 60 0.82 -2.99 2.97
CA LEU A 60 -0.54 -3.33 2.59
C LEU A 60 -0.77 -4.81 2.87
N ARG A 61 -1.90 -5.16 3.47
CA ARG A 61 -2.35 -6.55 3.63
C ARG A 61 -3.71 -6.74 2.99
N GLY A 62 -3.90 -7.87 2.33
CA GLY A 62 -5.18 -8.18 1.70
C GLY A 62 -5.09 -9.26 0.63
N HIS A 63 -5.93 -9.18 -0.41
CA HIS A 63 -6.01 -10.18 -1.48
C HIS A 63 -5.75 -9.55 -2.85
N SER A 64 -5.23 -10.34 -3.79
CA SER A 64 -4.94 -9.93 -5.17
C SER A 64 -4.10 -8.63 -5.31
N LEU A 65 -3.18 -8.39 -4.35
CA LEU A 65 -2.29 -7.21 -4.31
C LEU A 65 -1.29 -7.16 -5.47
N ARG A 66 -1.10 -8.27 -6.20
CA ARG A 66 -0.26 -8.31 -7.42
C ARG A 66 -0.66 -7.26 -8.46
N ARG A 67 -1.96 -6.94 -8.58
CA ARG A 67 -2.42 -5.88 -9.49
C ARG A 67 -1.88 -4.51 -9.08
N ILE A 68 -1.92 -4.21 -7.78
CA ILE A 68 -1.41 -2.95 -7.22
C ILE A 68 0.10 -2.86 -7.44
N GLU A 69 0.84 -3.94 -7.20
CA GLU A 69 2.28 -4.04 -7.49
C GLU A 69 2.56 -3.74 -8.98
N THR A 70 1.78 -4.31 -9.90
CA THR A 70 1.95 -4.07 -11.34
C THR A 70 1.66 -2.62 -11.73
N THR A 71 0.65 -1.98 -11.11
CA THR A 71 0.36 -0.56 -11.32
C THR A 71 1.48 0.33 -10.74
N MET A 72 2.04 -0.05 -9.59
CA MET A 72 3.19 0.62 -9.00
C MET A 72 4.44 0.50 -9.88
N GLN A 73 4.65 -0.67 -10.51
CA GLN A 73 5.74 -0.88 -11.48
C GLN A 73 5.67 0.11 -12.66
N ARG A 74 4.45 0.51 -13.06
CA ARG A 74 4.23 1.51 -14.11
C ARG A 74 4.26 2.95 -13.60
N MET A 75 4.36 3.15 -12.28
CA MET A 75 4.21 4.43 -11.60
C MET A 75 2.86 5.10 -11.88
N GLU A 76 1.82 4.29 -12.05
CA GLU A 76 0.46 4.77 -12.34
C GLU A 76 -0.45 4.67 -11.11
N LEU A 77 0.12 4.45 -9.91
CA LEU A 77 -0.67 4.21 -8.70
C LEU A 77 -1.10 5.53 -8.04
N GLY A 78 -2.32 5.99 -8.32
CA GLY A 78 -2.81 7.29 -7.84
C GLY A 78 -3.29 7.29 -6.39
N LEU A 79 -4.05 6.26 -5.99
CA LEU A 79 -4.67 6.18 -4.66
C LEU A 79 -4.55 4.77 -4.08
N LEU A 80 -4.36 4.69 -2.77
CA LEU A 80 -4.50 3.49 -1.94
C LEU A 80 -5.36 3.83 -0.72
N SER A 81 -6.33 3.00 -0.40
CA SER A 81 -7.21 3.16 0.75
C SER A 81 -7.61 1.81 1.34
N VAL A 82 -7.84 1.77 2.65
CA VAL A 82 -8.35 0.56 3.32
C VAL A 82 -9.81 0.37 2.94
N LEU A 83 -10.19 -0.86 2.56
CA LEU A 83 -11.59 -1.20 2.35
C LEU A 83 -12.30 -1.28 3.71
N ALA A 84 -13.36 -0.47 3.88
CA ALA A 84 -14.15 -0.49 5.10
C ALA A 84 -14.77 -1.88 5.33
N GLY A 85 -14.83 -2.33 6.59
CA GLY A 85 -15.25 -3.70 6.95
C GLY A 85 -16.58 -4.15 6.34
N ASN A 86 -17.53 -3.24 6.16
CA ASN A 86 -18.84 -3.51 5.56
C ASN A 86 -18.77 -3.82 4.05
N GLN A 87 -17.68 -3.47 3.38
CA GLN A 87 -17.46 -3.72 1.94
C GLN A 87 -16.56 -4.91 1.68
N ARG A 88 -15.91 -5.47 2.72
CA ARG A 88 -15.14 -6.73 2.59
C ARG A 88 -16.03 -7.89 2.14
N SER A 89 -17.31 -7.88 2.54
CA SER A 89 -18.32 -8.86 2.09
C SER A 89 -18.79 -8.67 0.64
N LEU A 90 -18.44 -7.54 0.01
CA LEU A 90 -18.79 -7.18 -1.38
C LEU A 90 -17.64 -7.43 -2.36
N VAL A 91 -16.47 -7.84 -1.88
CA VAL A 91 -15.32 -8.16 -2.73
C VAL A 91 -15.57 -9.52 -3.38
N THR A 92 -15.77 -9.51 -4.70
CA THR A 92 -15.88 -10.75 -5.48
C THR A 92 -14.52 -11.43 -5.58
N ASP A 93 -14.49 -12.76 -5.58
CA ASP A 93 -13.27 -13.55 -5.71
C ASP A 93 -12.43 -13.07 -6.91
N GLY A 94 -11.16 -12.71 -6.67
CA GLY A 94 -10.24 -12.16 -7.69
C GLY A 94 -10.11 -10.63 -7.72
N GLN A 95 -10.95 -9.86 -7.02
CA GLN A 95 -10.75 -8.40 -6.91
C GLN A 95 -9.67 -8.05 -5.89
N PRO A 96 -8.80 -7.07 -6.19
CA PRO A 96 -7.86 -6.53 -5.20
C PRO A 96 -8.64 -5.94 -4.03
N ALA A 97 -8.29 -6.37 -2.82
CA ALA A 97 -8.89 -5.89 -1.59
C ALA A 97 -7.79 -5.62 -0.57
N ILE A 98 -7.78 -4.41 -0.02
CA ILE A 98 -6.85 -4.00 1.03
C ILE A 98 -7.57 -4.05 2.37
N SER A 99 -7.19 -5.01 3.20
CA SER A 99 -7.72 -5.20 4.55
C SER A 99 -7.10 -4.23 5.54
N GLU A 100 -5.82 -3.92 5.39
CA GLU A 100 -5.06 -3.11 6.34
C GLU A 100 -3.93 -2.36 5.61
N ILE A 101 -3.72 -1.10 6.00
CA ILE A 101 -2.60 -0.27 5.58
C ILE A 101 -1.87 0.17 6.83
N VAL A 102 -0.58 -0.15 6.92
CA VAL A 102 0.31 0.31 8.00
C VAL A 102 1.37 1.18 7.38
N VAL A 103 1.51 2.41 7.88
CA VAL A 103 2.58 3.31 7.45
C VAL A 103 3.53 3.54 8.60
N LYS A 104 4.82 3.36 8.33
CA LYS A 104 5.92 3.61 9.26
C LYS A 104 6.81 4.68 8.67
N GLU A 105 7.08 5.73 9.43
CA GLU A 105 8.10 6.70 9.05
C GLU A 105 9.48 6.08 9.24
N VAL A 106 10.33 6.20 8.22
CA VAL A 106 11.73 5.81 8.30
C VAL A 106 12.47 7.01 8.87
N ALA A 107 12.65 7.05 10.19
CA ALA A 107 13.44 8.09 10.84
C ALA A 107 14.84 8.12 10.22
N ALA A 108 15.27 9.30 9.76
CA ALA A 108 16.66 9.52 9.40
C ALA A 108 17.51 9.39 10.68
N ASN A 109 18.18 8.24 10.82
CA ASN A 109 19.05 7.79 11.93
C ASN A 109 18.39 7.49 13.29
N ASP A 110 18.40 6.22 13.71
CA ASP A 110 19.06 5.77 14.95
C ASP A 110 19.31 4.23 14.97
N THR A 111 20.59 3.87 14.89
CA THR A 111 21.30 2.85 15.68
C THR A 111 21.12 1.33 15.42
N GLN A 112 22.24 0.74 15.00
CA GLN A 112 22.62 -0.68 15.14
C GLN A 112 22.40 -1.21 16.56
N PRO A 113 21.99 -2.48 16.72
CA PRO A 113 22.73 -3.32 17.65
C PRO A 113 23.16 -4.64 17.02
N GLU A 114 24.47 -4.87 17.11
CA GLU A 114 25.10 -6.13 17.53
C GLU A 114 24.57 -7.44 16.93
N ARG A 115 25.22 -7.93 15.86
CA ARG A 115 25.41 -9.38 15.72
C ARG A 115 26.76 -9.75 16.33
N GLU A 116 26.67 -10.03 17.61
CA GLU A 116 27.14 -11.22 18.31
C GLU A 116 28.41 -11.92 17.78
N LYS A 117 29.35 -12.06 18.72
CA LYS A 117 30.68 -12.67 18.65
C LYS A 117 30.69 -14.08 18.05
N ALA A 118 31.70 -14.36 17.24
CA ALA A 118 32.35 -15.67 17.14
C ALA A 118 33.85 -15.45 16.91
#